data_AF-A0A0V1KA03-F1
#
_entry.id   AF-A0A0V1KA03-F1
#
_cell.length_a   1.000
_cell.length_b   1.000
_cell.length_c   1.000
_cell.angle_alpha   90.00
_cell.angle_beta   90.00
_cell.angle_gamma   90.00
#
_symmetry.space_group_name_H-M   'P 1'
#
loop_
_entity.id
_entity.type
_entity.pdbx_description
1 polymer ?
#
loop_
_entity_poly.entity_id
_entity_poly.type
_entity_poly.pdbx_seq_one_letter_code
_entity_poly.pdbx_strand_id
1 'polypeptide(L)'
;LSKCACCVLINLHIYLYRFCEADLMSYKFPYRSKAIFAFQIIDNKEICFFGMFVQEYGSSCPPPNSRQIYIAYLDSVKYFEPRNLRTAVYQEILLGYMEYAKSLGFMKVNIWACPSNRNNEYIFYCHPLEQKFPNGKMLQEWYKCLLDKGIMENIIVDYREIYKHIQDSCFTSVTELPYFEGDWLPEMLENLIKKLKKGIQKSTTDASVTNSPSLAHTIQNNEQRVNVTVSQDIISGKELFENALLYIKNHREVLSMMSKGKCADNESSKIHYTRKSVNGAGRAIQTWSYGRKHSRDHRDSELTNVITQKDYI
;
A
#
# COMPACT_ATOMS: atom_id res chain seq x y z
N LEU A 1 -16.04 -6.35 28.02
CA LEU A 1 -15.44 -7.71 27.95
C LEU A 1 -14.62 -7.81 26.68
N SER A 2 -13.31 -7.93 26.88
CA SER A 2 -12.24 -8.06 25.89
C SER A 2 -12.60 -9.00 24.72
N LYS A 3 -12.48 -8.49 23.49
CA LYS A 3 -12.13 -9.32 22.33
C LYS A 3 -10.76 -8.87 21.84
N CYS A 4 -9.72 -9.22 22.60
CA CYS A 4 -8.42 -9.54 22.01
C CYS A 4 -8.63 -10.74 21.08
N ALA A 5 -9.06 -10.48 19.85
CA ALA A 5 -8.86 -11.44 18.78
C ALA A 5 -7.44 -11.17 18.27
N CYS A 6 -6.50 -12.04 18.64
CA CYS A 6 -5.34 -12.29 17.79
C CYS A 6 -5.91 -12.54 16.38
N CYS A 7 -5.82 -11.55 15.50
CA CYS A 7 -6.06 -11.76 14.08
C CYS A 7 -4.88 -12.59 13.59
N VAL A 8 -4.97 -13.90 13.74
CA VAL A 8 -4.16 -14.84 12.96
C VAL A 8 -4.76 -14.83 11.56
N LEU A 9 -4.42 -13.81 10.77
CA LEU A 9 -4.67 -13.80 9.33
C LEU A 9 -3.71 -14.81 8.70
N ILE A 10 -4.13 -16.07 8.64
CA ILE A 10 -3.46 -17.10 7.83
C ILE A 10 -3.85 -16.81 6.37
N ASN A 11 -3.16 -15.85 5.75
CA ASN A 11 -3.24 -15.64 4.31
C ASN A 11 -2.36 -16.70 3.63
N LEU A 12 -2.90 -17.92 3.49
CA LEU A 12 -2.32 -18.91 2.59
C LEU A 12 -2.61 -18.43 1.16
N HIS A 13 -1.72 -17.62 0.60
CA HIS A 13 -1.66 -17.36 -0.84
C HIS A 13 -1.17 -18.64 -1.54
N ILE A 14 -2.02 -19.68 -1.49
CA ILE A 14 -1.71 -21.06 -1.91
C ILE A 14 -1.31 -21.11 -3.38
N TYR A 15 -1.83 -20.20 -4.21
CA TYR A 15 -1.60 -20.27 -5.64
C TYR A 15 -0.34 -19.58 -6.10
N LEU A 16 0.08 -18.49 -5.45
CA LEU A 16 1.39 -17.89 -5.67
C LEU A 16 2.54 -18.82 -5.20
N TYR A 17 2.26 -19.76 -4.30
CA TYR A 17 3.22 -20.78 -3.84
C TYR A 17 3.87 -21.57 -4.99
N ARG A 18 3.18 -21.75 -6.13
CA ARG A 18 3.74 -22.42 -7.30
C ARG A 18 4.97 -21.71 -7.89
N PHE A 19 5.02 -20.37 -7.81
CA PHE A 19 6.21 -19.62 -8.24
C PHE A 19 7.37 -19.81 -7.28
N CYS A 20 7.08 -20.04 -6.00
CA CYS A 20 8.09 -20.35 -5.00
C CYS A 20 8.66 -21.75 -5.20
N GLU A 21 7.82 -22.76 -5.48
CA GLU A 21 8.27 -24.13 -5.78
C GLU A 21 9.14 -24.20 -7.05
N ALA A 22 8.94 -23.28 -7.98
CA ALA A 22 9.75 -23.16 -9.20
C ALA A 22 11.01 -22.31 -9.02
N ASP A 23 11.36 -21.89 -7.80
CA ASP A 23 12.46 -20.97 -7.47
C ASP A 23 12.41 -19.62 -8.23
N LEU A 24 11.22 -19.21 -8.68
CA LEU A 24 11.01 -17.93 -9.39
C LEU A 24 10.66 -16.78 -8.43
N MET A 25 10.34 -17.08 -7.17
CA MET A 25 9.97 -16.10 -6.14
C MET A 25 10.34 -16.62 -4.76
N SER A 26 10.71 -15.71 -3.85
CA SER A 26 10.93 -16.10 -2.44
C SER A 26 9.64 -16.54 -1.76
N TYR A 27 9.72 -17.56 -0.91
CA TYR A 27 8.61 -17.96 -0.03
C TYR A 27 8.23 -16.89 1.00
N LYS A 28 9.14 -16.00 1.36
CA LYS A 28 8.93 -14.96 2.37
C LYS A 28 9.65 -13.68 2.02
N PHE A 29 9.02 -12.56 2.36
CA PHE A 29 9.58 -11.21 2.28
C PHE A 29 9.63 -10.62 3.69
N PRO A 30 10.73 -10.79 4.44
CA PRO A 30 10.83 -10.26 5.79
C PRO A 30 10.78 -8.73 5.76
N TYR A 31 10.01 -8.16 6.68
CA TYR A 31 9.90 -6.71 6.87
C TYR A 31 9.82 -6.38 8.37
N ARG A 32 10.11 -5.12 8.69
CA ARG A 32 9.86 -4.55 10.02
C ARG A 32 8.54 -3.79 9.99
N SER A 33 7.62 -4.13 10.87
CA SER A 33 6.41 -3.34 11.10
C SER A 33 6.74 -2.18 12.04
N LYS A 34 6.22 -0.98 11.78
CA LYS A 34 6.25 0.14 12.73
C LYS A 34 4.88 0.78 12.81
N ALA A 35 4.47 1.15 14.02
CA ALA A 35 3.35 2.04 14.26
C ALA A 35 3.86 3.41 14.70
N ILE A 36 3.40 4.45 14.01
CA ILE A 36 3.80 5.85 14.18
C ILE A 36 2.56 6.65 14.53
N PHE A 37 2.59 7.33 15.68
CA PHE A 37 1.50 8.20 16.13
C PHE A 37 2.01 9.61 16.39
N ALA A 38 1.18 10.60 16.09
CA ALA A 38 1.45 12.01 16.37
C ALA A 38 0.40 12.59 17.34
N PHE A 39 0.92 13.40 18.27
CA PHE A 39 0.17 13.97 19.37
C PHE A 39 0.31 15.50 19.39
N GLN A 40 -0.73 16.19 19.85
CA GLN A 40 -0.74 17.63 20.08
C GLN A 40 -1.28 17.93 21.48
N ILE A 41 -0.69 18.89 22.19
CA ILE A 41 -1.22 19.38 23.45
C ILE A 41 -2.26 20.45 23.16
N ILE A 42 -3.51 20.22 23.56
CA ILE A 42 -4.64 21.17 23.48
C ILE A 42 -5.25 21.25 24.87
N ASP A 43 -5.39 22.45 25.43
CA ASP A 43 -5.92 22.67 26.80
C ASP A 43 -5.26 21.76 27.86
N ASN A 44 -3.93 21.66 27.83
CA ASN A 44 -3.11 20.79 28.69
C ASN A 44 -3.44 19.28 28.60
N LYS A 45 -4.06 18.83 27.50
CA LYS A 45 -4.35 17.42 27.22
C LYS A 45 -3.62 16.96 25.97
N GLU A 46 -3.04 15.76 26.03
CA GLU A 46 -2.39 15.13 24.87
C GLU A 46 -3.46 14.51 23.96
N ILE A 47 -3.59 15.02 22.73
CA ILE A 47 -4.54 14.55 21.73
C ILE A 47 -3.77 13.79 20.64
N CYS A 48 -4.00 12.48 20.54
CA CYS A 48 -3.52 11.68 19.41
C CYS A 48 -4.39 11.97 18.18
N PHE A 49 -3.82 12.63 17.17
CA PHE A 49 -4.60 13.12 16.03
C PHE A 49 -4.29 12.40 14.71
N PHE A 50 -3.19 11.65 14.65
CA PHE A 50 -2.72 10.98 13.45
C PHE A 50 -2.02 9.66 13.81
N GLY A 51 -2.25 8.63 13.01
CA GLY A 51 -1.63 7.32 13.14
C GLY A 51 -1.26 6.76 11.77
N MET A 52 -0.15 6.02 11.71
CA MET A 52 0.33 5.38 10.49
C MET A 52 1.03 4.06 10.82
N PHE A 53 0.73 3.01 10.05
CA PHE A 53 1.43 1.73 10.08
C PHE A 53 2.21 1.53 8.79
N VAL A 54 3.48 1.15 8.91
CA VAL A 54 4.39 0.95 7.78
C VAL A 54 5.06 -0.41 7.84
N GLN A 55 5.30 -0.99 6.67
CA GLN A 55 6.09 -2.20 6.48
C GLN A 55 7.40 -1.80 5.79
N GLU A 56 8.53 -1.97 6.48
CA GLU A 56 9.87 -1.63 5.98
C GLU A 56 10.62 -2.91 5.52
N TYR A 57 10.78 -3.09 4.21
CA TYR A 57 11.50 -4.21 3.62
C TYR A 57 12.96 -3.81 3.39
N GLY A 58 13.84 -4.25 4.29
CA GLY A 58 15.25 -3.87 4.31
C GLY A 58 16.07 -4.38 3.12
N SER A 59 17.37 -4.06 3.12
CA SER A 59 18.31 -4.50 2.08
C SER A 59 18.52 -6.01 2.02
N SER A 60 18.31 -6.72 3.13
CA SER A 60 18.38 -8.19 3.20
C SER A 60 17.09 -8.88 2.74
N CYS A 61 16.03 -8.13 2.44
CA CYS A 61 14.81 -8.69 1.87
C CYS A 61 15.05 -9.08 0.40
N PRO A 62 14.65 -10.28 -0.05
CA PRO A 62 14.84 -10.68 -1.44
C PRO A 62 14.00 -9.80 -2.39
N PRO A 63 14.43 -9.66 -3.66
CA PRO A 63 13.59 -9.09 -4.71
C PRO A 63 12.25 -9.83 -4.83
N PRO A 64 11.14 -9.15 -5.17
CA PRO A 64 11.08 -7.75 -5.62
C PRO A 64 11.01 -6.71 -4.49
N ASN A 65 10.90 -7.12 -3.22
CA ASN A 65 10.61 -6.20 -2.10
C ASN A 65 11.81 -5.46 -1.50
N SER A 66 13.05 -5.82 -1.87
CA SER A 66 14.26 -5.22 -1.30
C SER A 66 14.25 -3.69 -1.35
N ARG A 67 14.59 -3.05 -0.21
CA ARG A 67 14.66 -1.59 -0.04
C ARG A 67 13.36 -0.85 -0.37
N GLN A 68 12.21 -1.49 -0.16
CA GLN A 68 10.90 -0.87 -0.35
C GLN A 68 10.18 -0.66 0.98
N ILE A 69 9.31 0.32 1.02
CA ILE A 69 8.38 0.57 2.13
C ILE A 69 6.96 0.50 1.59
N TYR A 70 6.04 -0.01 2.40
CA TYR A 70 4.61 0.06 2.16
C TYR A 70 3.91 0.77 3.32
N ILE A 71 3.12 1.80 3.02
CA ILE A 71 2.24 2.44 4.01
C ILE A 71 0.96 1.60 4.06
N ALA A 72 0.86 0.74 5.07
CA ALA A 72 -0.23 -0.23 5.20
C ALA A 72 -1.53 0.43 5.65
N TYR A 73 -1.44 1.32 6.65
CA TYR A 73 -2.58 2.08 7.15
C TYR A 73 -2.18 3.50 7.49
N LEU A 74 -3.07 4.44 7.23
CA LEU A 74 -2.96 5.83 7.65
C LEU A 74 -4.34 6.31 8.06
N ASP A 75 -4.41 6.95 9.22
CA ASP A 75 -5.67 7.43 9.77
C ASP A 75 -5.47 8.72 10.56
N SER A 76 -6.56 9.46 10.76
CA SER A 76 -6.51 10.70 11.53
C SER A 76 -7.87 11.07 12.12
N VAL A 77 -7.83 11.75 13.27
CA VAL A 77 -9.01 12.43 13.82
C VAL A 77 -8.89 13.94 13.62
N LYS A 78 -10.00 14.60 13.34
CA LYS A 78 -10.06 15.99 12.87
C LYS A 78 -9.59 17.08 13.87
N TYR A 79 -9.17 16.73 15.07
CA TYR A 79 -9.04 17.64 16.22
C TYR A 79 -7.75 18.49 16.26
N PHE A 80 -6.86 18.38 15.27
CA PHE A 80 -5.66 19.22 15.20
C PHE A 80 -5.99 20.72 15.18
N GLU A 81 -5.26 21.52 15.97
CA GLU A 81 -5.40 22.97 16.06
C GLU A 81 -4.10 23.74 15.72
N PRO A 82 -4.16 24.83 14.94
CA PRO A 82 -5.34 25.38 14.31
C PRO A 82 -5.75 24.55 13.08
N ARG A 83 -7.07 24.44 12.87
CA ARG A 83 -7.69 23.55 11.87
C ARG A 83 -7.16 23.73 10.45
N ASN A 84 -6.80 24.96 10.07
CA ASN A 84 -6.31 25.29 8.73
C ASN A 84 -4.92 24.71 8.43
N LEU A 85 -4.16 24.28 9.44
CA LEU A 85 -2.83 23.69 9.26
C LEU A 85 -2.81 22.17 9.28
N ARG A 86 -3.95 21.55 9.63
CA ARG A 86 -4.06 20.10 9.80
C ARG A 86 -3.56 19.31 8.59
N THR A 87 -4.01 19.65 7.39
CA THR A 87 -3.56 18.99 6.15
C THR A 87 -2.06 19.14 5.93
N ALA A 88 -1.51 20.35 6.14
CA ALA A 88 -0.08 20.59 5.97
C ALA A 88 0.74 19.75 6.96
N VAL A 89 0.30 19.64 8.22
CA VAL A 89 0.97 18.83 9.23
C VAL A 89 0.96 17.34 8.91
N TYR A 90 -0.15 16.80 8.40
CA TYR A 90 -0.20 15.39 7.96
C TYR A 90 0.79 15.13 6.83
N GLN A 91 0.92 16.09 5.91
CA GLN A 91 1.87 16.00 4.81
C GLN A 91 3.31 16.10 5.30
N GLU A 92 3.62 16.98 6.24
CA GLU A 92 4.94 17.08 6.87
C GLU A 92 5.36 15.79 7.57
N ILE A 93 4.45 15.13 8.29
CA ILE A 93 4.74 13.84 8.94
C ILE A 93 5.14 12.79 7.89
N LEU A 94 4.39 12.69 6.79
CA LEU A 94 4.68 11.75 5.71
C LEU A 94 6.00 12.07 4.99
N LEU A 95 6.22 13.33 4.60
CA LEU A 95 7.49 13.75 3.98
C LEU A 95 8.67 13.56 4.94
N GLY A 96 8.45 13.82 6.22
CA GLY A 96 9.41 13.58 7.29
C GLY A 96 9.86 12.14 7.40
N TYR A 97 8.89 11.23 7.32
CA TYR A 97 9.16 9.80 7.27
C TYR A 97 9.85 9.38 5.96
N MET A 98 9.42 9.88 4.80
CA MET A 98 10.03 9.54 3.51
C MET A 98 11.49 10.02 3.41
N GLU A 99 11.79 11.21 3.91
CA GLU A 99 13.16 11.73 3.96
C GLU A 99 14.06 10.91 4.90
N TYR A 100 13.53 10.56 6.07
CA TYR A 100 14.21 9.64 6.99
C TYR A 100 14.47 8.28 6.33
N ALA A 101 13.46 7.68 5.71
CA ALA A 101 13.61 6.42 5.00
C ALA A 101 14.64 6.49 3.86
N LYS A 102 14.64 7.58 3.09
CA LYS A 102 15.64 7.83 2.05
C LYS A 102 17.05 7.88 2.63
N SER A 103 17.25 8.54 3.79
CA SER A 103 18.55 8.59 4.48
C SER A 103 19.06 7.21 4.94
N LEU A 104 18.15 6.28 5.20
CA LEU A 104 18.47 4.89 5.56
C LEU A 104 18.73 3.99 4.32
N GLY A 105 18.57 4.54 3.12
CA GLY A 105 18.79 3.82 1.86
C GLY A 105 17.60 2.99 1.39
N PHE A 106 16.38 3.32 1.82
CA PHE A 106 15.17 2.84 1.14
C PHE A 106 15.00 3.58 -0.20
N MET A 107 14.54 2.87 -1.22
CA MET A 107 14.50 3.35 -2.60
C MET A 107 13.08 3.64 -3.10
N LYS A 108 12.07 2.97 -2.54
CA LYS A 108 10.66 3.13 -2.96
C LYS A 108 9.73 3.15 -1.76
N VAL A 109 8.69 3.98 -1.83
CA VAL A 109 7.56 3.99 -0.89
C VAL A 109 6.29 3.73 -1.70
N ASN A 110 5.52 2.74 -1.30
CA ASN A 110 4.32 2.28 -1.98
C ASN A 110 3.10 2.68 -1.15
N ILE A 111 2.11 3.26 -1.83
CA ILE A 111 0.87 3.74 -1.23
C ILE A 111 -0.29 3.18 -2.03
N TRP A 112 -1.18 2.47 -1.34
CA TRP A 112 -2.50 2.14 -1.88
C TRP A 112 -3.50 3.20 -1.41
N ALA A 113 -3.93 4.08 -2.32
CA ALA A 113 -4.88 5.15 -2.02
C ALA A 113 -6.33 4.60 -1.91
N CYS A 114 -6.59 3.85 -0.84
CA CYS A 114 -7.90 3.29 -0.53
C CYS A 114 -8.57 4.14 0.57
N PRO A 115 -9.70 4.82 0.29
CA PRO A 115 -10.41 5.56 1.33
C PRO A 115 -11.12 4.62 2.31
N SER A 116 -10.94 4.87 3.60
CA SER A 116 -11.76 4.30 4.67
C SER A 116 -13.21 4.82 4.59
N ASN A 117 -14.12 4.15 5.28
CA ASN A 117 -15.49 4.61 5.52
C ASN A 117 -15.91 4.26 6.97
N ARG A 118 -17.10 4.71 7.40
CA ARG A 118 -17.61 4.49 8.77
C ARG A 118 -17.69 3.01 9.19
N ASN A 119 -17.76 2.08 8.24
CA ASN A 119 -17.83 0.65 8.52
C ASN A 119 -16.45 -0.02 8.48
N ASN A 120 -15.39 0.71 8.15
CA ASN A 120 -14.03 0.20 7.97
C ASN A 120 -13.01 1.23 8.47
N GLU A 121 -12.99 1.48 9.78
CA GLU A 121 -12.04 2.37 10.43
C GLU A 121 -10.66 1.70 10.50
N TYR A 122 -9.61 2.43 10.10
CA TYR A 122 -8.28 1.84 9.99
C TYR A 122 -7.57 1.76 11.34
N ILE A 123 -7.50 2.87 12.08
CA ILE A 123 -6.71 2.94 13.33
C ILE A 123 -7.54 3.49 14.47
N PHE A 124 -8.22 4.62 14.27
CA PHE A 124 -8.98 5.27 15.34
C PHE A 124 -10.41 4.75 15.38
N TYR A 125 -10.77 4.14 16.51
CA TYR A 125 -12.14 3.68 16.73
C TYR A 125 -13.09 4.85 17.00
N CYS A 126 -14.23 4.85 16.32
CA CYS A 126 -15.34 5.79 16.46
C CYS A 126 -14.95 7.24 16.08
N HIS A 127 -14.83 7.49 14.78
CA HIS A 127 -14.56 8.83 14.27
C HIS A 127 -15.67 9.84 14.61
N PRO A 128 -15.31 11.13 14.82
CA PRO A 128 -16.29 12.18 15.10
C PRO A 128 -17.36 12.26 14.02
N LEU A 129 -18.63 12.46 14.42
CA LEU A 129 -19.76 12.42 13.48
C LEU A 129 -19.62 13.45 12.35
N GLU A 130 -19.05 14.62 12.62
CA GLU A 130 -18.88 15.68 11.62
C GLU A 130 -17.58 15.54 10.80
N GLN A 131 -16.76 14.53 11.08
CA GLN A 131 -15.60 14.19 10.24
C GLN A 131 -16.09 13.55 8.94
N LYS A 132 -15.74 14.16 7.82
CA LYS A 132 -16.00 13.62 6.49
C LYS A 132 -14.84 12.74 6.06
N PHE A 133 -15.16 11.58 5.50
CA PHE A 133 -14.19 10.70 4.85
C PHE A 133 -13.98 11.19 3.41
N PRO A 134 -12.72 11.30 2.94
CA PRO A 134 -12.47 11.61 1.53
C PRO A 134 -12.96 10.46 0.66
N ASN A 135 -13.52 10.77 -0.51
CA ASN A 135 -13.71 9.73 -1.54
C ASN A 135 -12.37 9.42 -2.23
N GLY A 136 -12.33 8.38 -3.08
CA GLY A 136 -11.09 7.92 -3.71
C GLY A 136 -10.37 9.02 -4.50
N LYS A 137 -11.12 9.87 -5.19
CA LYS A 137 -10.57 11.01 -5.94
C LYS A 137 -9.95 12.06 -5.02
N MET A 138 -10.66 12.49 -3.98
CA MET A 138 -10.13 13.46 -3.01
C MET A 138 -8.86 12.95 -2.34
N LEU A 139 -8.81 11.65 -2.03
CA LEU A 139 -7.63 11.03 -1.43
C LEU A 139 -6.44 10.98 -2.41
N GLN A 140 -6.68 10.64 -3.67
CA GLN A 140 -5.64 10.67 -4.71
C GLN A 140 -5.10 12.08 -4.94
N GLU A 141 -5.97 13.09 -5.03
CA GLU A 141 -5.56 14.48 -5.15
C GLU A 141 -4.73 14.90 -3.93
N TRP A 142 -5.13 14.50 -2.72
CA TRP A 142 -4.38 14.78 -1.50
C TRP A 142 -2.97 14.18 -1.51
N TYR A 143 -2.83 12.91 -1.92
CA TYR A 143 -1.52 12.27 -2.09
C TYR A 143 -0.72 12.91 -3.22
N LYS A 144 -1.36 13.34 -4.31
CA LYS A 144 -0.67 14.04 -5.39
C LYS A 144 -0.07 15.36 -4.91
N CYS A 145 -0.84 16.20 -4.20
CA CYS A 145 -0.31 17.45 -3.68
C CYS A 145 0.83 17.20 -2.64
N LEU A 146 0.76 16.10 -1.86
CA LEU A 146 1.86 15.66 -0.99
C LEU A 146 3.13 15.31 -1.79
N LEU A 147 3.00 14.47 -2.81
CA LEU A 147 4.13 13.98 -3.60
C LEU A 147 4.78 15.10 -4.42
N ASP A 148 3.98 15.99 -5.01
CA ASP A 148 4.46 17.17 -5.73
C ASP A 148 5.29 18.08 -4.80
N LYS A 149 4.82 18.28 -3.56
CA LYS A 149 5.58 19.00 -2.52
C LYS A 149 6.90 18.29 -2.20
N GLY A 150 6.89 16.97 -2.06
CA GLY A 150 8.10 16.18 -1.82
C GLY A 150 9.13 16.28 -2.94
N ILE A 151 8.70 16.42 -4.19
CA ILE A 151 9.59 16.69 -5.33
C ILE A 151 10.18 18.10 -5.23
N MET A 152 9.35 19.11 -4.95
CA MET A 152 9.82 20.51 -4.79
C MET A 152 10.87 20.65 -3.68
N GLU A 153 10.76 19.86 -2.61
CA GLU A 153 11.68 19.85 -1.47
C GLU A 153 12.87 18.88 -1.65
N ASN A 154 13.04 18.27 -2.83
CA ASN A 154 14.08 17.28 -3.15
C ASN A 154 14.09 16.02 -2.25
N ILE A 155 12.97 15.74 -1.58
CA ILE A 155 12.77 14.51 -0.81
C ILE A 155 12.49 13.37 -1.77
N ILE A 156 11.56 13.57 -2.72
CA ILE A 156 11.11 12.59 -3.70
C ILE A 156 11.75 12.90 -5.05
N VAL A 157 12.21 11.87 -5.77
CA VAL A 157 12.79 12.04 -7.11
C VAL A 157 11.68 12.07 -8.17
N ASP A 158 10.79 11.08 -8.15
CA ASP A 158 9.60 11.00 -8.97
C ASP A 158 8.53 10.12 -8.29
N TYR A 159 7.32 10.10 -8.85
CA TYR A 159 6.29 9.12 -8.50
C TYR A 159 5.57 8.66 -9.75
N ARG A 160 5.10 7.40 -9.73
CA ARG A 160 4.39 6.77 -10.85
C ARG A 160 3.24 5.95 -10.33
N GLU A 161 2.16 5.90 -11.11
CA GLU A 161 1.12 4.89 -10.92
C GLU A 161 1.68 3.50 -11.27
N ILE A 162 1.20 2.46 -10.57
CA ILE A 162 1.72 1.09 -10.73
C ILE A 162 1.66 0.58 -12.18
N TYR A 163 0.57 0.87 -12.90
CA TYR A 163 0.43 0.48 -14.31
C TYR A 163 1.56 1.08 -15.17
N LYS A 164 1.84 2.37 -14.98
CA LYS A 164 2.89 3.06 -15.73
C LYS A 164 4.27 2.57 -15.29
N HIS A 165 4.48 2.29 -14.01
CA HIS A 165 5.72 1.71 -13.51
C HIS A 165 6.03 0.34 -14.16
N ILE A 166 5.03 -0.52 -14.29
CA ILE A 166 5.16 -1.83 -14.96
C ILE A 166 5.58 -1.66 -16.42
N GLN A 167 4.97 -0.72 -17.14
CA GLN A 167 5.33 -0.43 -18.54
C GLN A 167 6.75 0.13 -18.67
N ASP A 168 7.07 1.16 -17.89
CA ASP A 168 8.36 1.85 -17.96
C ASP A 168 9.52 0.95 -17.50
N SER A 169 9.26 -0.03 -16.63
CA SER A 169 10.25 -1.02 -16.16
C SER A 169 10.26 -2.30 -16.99
N CYS A 170 9.43 -2.40 -18.03
CA CYS A 170 9.32 -3.54 -18.94
C CYS A 170 9.12 -4.90 -18.24
N PHE A 171 8.26 -4.96 -17.21
CA PHE A 171 8.00 -6.24 -16.54
C PHE A 171 7.40 -7.25 -17.52
N THR A 172 7.73 -8.52 -17.30
CA THR A 172 7.31 -9.66 -18.12
C THR A 172 6.61 -10.74 -17.29
N SER A 173 6.73 -10.68 -15.95
CA SER A 173 6.21 -11.67 -15.02
C SER A 173 5.52 -11.03 -13.81
N VAL A 174 4.54 -11.74 -13.25
CA VAL A 174 3.91 -11.35 -11.98
C VAL A 174 4.87 -11.42 -10.79
N THR A 175 5.97 -12.18 -10.90
CA THR A 175 7.01 -12.30 -9.84
C THR A 175 7.84 -11.03 -9.67
N GLU A 176 7.75 -10.08 -10.61
CA GLU A 176 8.39 -8.77 -10.53
C GLU A 176 7.54 -7.74 -9.78
N LEU A 177 6.25 -8.03 -9.56
CA LEU A 177 5.36 -7.17 -8.79
C LEU A 177 5.70 -7.25 -7.30
N PRO A 178 5.81 -6.12 -6.59
CA PRO A 178 6.06 -6.13 -5.16
C PRO A 178 4.93 -6.82 -4.40
N TYR A 179 5.30 -7.57 -3.36
CA TYR A 179 4.36 -8.36 -2.56
C TYR A 179 4.28 -7.78 -1.14
N PHE A 180 3.23 -7.02 -0.85
CA PHE A 180 3.03 -6.42 0.46
C PHE A 180 1.88 -7.10 1.22
N GLU A 181 2.05 -7.28 2.53
CA GLU A 181 1.01 -7.94 3.33
C GLU A 181 -0.21 -7.02 3.46
N GLY A 182 -1.40 -7.54 3.12
CA GLY A 182 -2.64 -6.78 3.16
C GLY A 182 -2.86 -5.80 1.99
N ASP A 183 -1.99 -5.81 0.98
CA ASP A 183 -2.17 -5.03 -0.24
C ASP A 183 -3.12 -5.71 -1.23
N TRP A 184 -3.67 -4.91 -2.16
CA TRP A 184 -4.59 -5.36 -3.19
C TRP A 184 -3.94 -6.28 -4.24
N LEU A 185 -2.65 -6.08 -4.58
CA LEU A 185 -2.00 -6.84 -5.67
C LEU A 185 -1.95 -8.36 -5.38
N PRO A 186 -1.46 -8.84 -4.23
CA PRO A 186 -1.50 -10.27 -3.90
C PRO A 186 -2.89 -10.89 -3.95
N GLU A 187 -3.91 -10.19 -3.44
CA GLU A 187 -5.29 -10.67 -3.45
C GLU A 187 -5.84 -10.78 -4.87
N MET A 188 -5.59 -9.75 -5.69
CA MET A 188 -5.99 -9.73 -7.10
C MET A 188 -5.34 -10.88 -7.87
N LEU A 189 -4.05 -11.15 -7.67
CA LEU A 189 -3.34 -12.27 -8.30
C LEU A 189 -3.92 -13.63 -7.89
N GLU A 190 -4.17 -13.85 -6.61
CA GLU A 190 -4.80 -15.08 -6.13
C GLU A 190 -6.19 -15.30 -6.75
N ASN A 191 -7.00 -14.25 -6.81
CA ASN A 191 -8.32 -14.30 -7.42
C ASN A 191 -8.27 -14.57 -8.93
N LEU A 192 -7.26 -14.01 -9.61
CA LEU A 192 -7.03 -14.26 -11.03
C LEU A 192 -6.61 -15.71 -11.28
N ILE A 193 -5.67 -16.25 -10.51
CA ILE A 193 -5.24 -17.65 -10.63
C ILE A 193 -6.44 -18.60 -10.39
N LYS A 194 -7.25 -18.34 -9.36
CA LYS A 194 -8.49 -19.09 -9.10
C LYS A 194 -9.44 -19.09 -10.29
N LYS A 195 -9.63 -17.94 -10.93
CA LYS A 195 -10.51 -17.80 -12.11
C LYS A 195 -9.99 -18.60 -13.31
N LEU A 196 -8.70 -18.49 -13.61
CA LEU A 196 -8.07 -19.22 -14.72
C LEU A 196 -8.15 -20.74 -14.51
N LYS A 197 -7.88 -21.24 -13.30
CA LYS A 197 -8.04 -22.67 -12.97
C LYS A 197 -9.48 -23.16 -13.18
N LYS A 198 -10.48 -22.40 -12.73
CA LYS A 198 -11.89 -22.74 -12.95
C LYS A 198 -12.26 -22.76 -14.44
N GLY A 199 -11.69 -21.86 -15.24
CA GLY A 199 -11.87 -21.82 -16.69
C GLY A 199 -11.34 -23.09 -17.38
N ILE A 200 -10.12 -23.51 -17.03
CA ILE A 200 -9.49 -24.73 -17.55
C ILE A 200 -10.30 -25.98 -17.20
N GLN A 201 -10.81 -26.07 -15.97
CA GLN A 201 -11.63 -27.21 -15.53
C GLN A 201 -12.97 -27.31 -16.27
N LYS A 202 -13.60 -26.17 -16.59
CA LYS A 202 -14.84 -26.12 -17.38
C LYS A 202 -14.62 -26.55 -18.83
N SER A 203 -13.56 -26.06 -19.48
CA SER A 203 -13.28 -26.44 -20.86
C SER A 203 -12.92 -27.92 -21.01
N THR A 204 -12.26 -28.52 -20.01
CA THR A 204 -12.00 -29.98 -19.99
C THR A 204 -13.26 -30.81 -19.73
N THR A 205 -14.20 -30.33 -18.91
CA THR A 205 -15.48 -31.02 -18.71
C THR A 205 -16.38 -30.92 -19.95
N ASP A 206 -16.47 -29.76 -20.58
CA ASP A 206 -17.27 -29.57 -21.81
C ASP A 206 -16.73 -30.40 -22.99
N ALA A 207 -15.41 -30.55 -23.11
CA ALA A 207 -14.78 -31.43 -24.11
C ALA A 207 -15.01 -32.93 -23.85
N SER A 208 -15.29 -33.33 -22.61
CA SER A 208 -15.58 -34.72 -22.25
C SER A 208 -17.05 -35.12 -22.45
N VAL A 209 -17.98 -34.15 -22.53
CA VAL A 209 -19.42 -34.38 -22.68
C VAL A 209 -19.84 -34.48 -24.16
N THR A 210 -19.03 -34.00 -25.10
CA THR A 210 -19.33 -34.06 -26.55
C THR A 210 -18.97 -35.38 -27.24
N ASN A 211 -18.45 -36.38 -26.51
CA ASN A 211 -18.24 -37.73 -27.04
C ASN A 211 -19.32 -38.70 -26.52
N SER A 212 -20.41 -38.85 -27.30
CA SER A 212 -21.41 -39.92 -27.16
C SER A 212 -21.35 -40.86 -28.40
N PRO A 213 -21.80 -42.11 -28.31
CA PRO A 213 -21.02 -43.29 -28.68
C PRO A 213 -21.13 -43.69 -30.15
N SER A 214 -20.04 -44.15 -30.75
CA SER A 214 -20.10 -44.96 -31.98
C SER A 214 -19.51 -46.36 -31.74
N LEU A 215 -20.39 -47.35 -31.91
CA LEU A 215 -20.19 -48.76 -32.24
C LEU A 215 -19.01 -49.55 -31.63
N ALA A 216 -19.40 -50.55 -30.84
CA ALA A 216 -18.54 -51.60 -30.31
C ALA A 216 -17.80 -52.39 -31.40
N HIS A 217 -16.50 -52.61 -31.20
CA HIS A 217 -15.83 -53.85 -31.58
C HIS A 217 -14.76 -54.22 -30.53
N THR A 218 -14.96 -55.37 -29.90
CA THR A 218 -14.04 -56.01 -28.95
C THR A 218 -12.87 -56.65 -29.70
N ILE A 219 -11.64 -56.24 -29.42
CA ILE A 219 -10.45 -57.09 -29.54
C ILE A 219 -9.55 -56.80 -28.33
N GLN A 220 -9.35 -57.84 -27.49
CA GLN A 220 -8.37 -57.85 -26.40
C GLN A 220 -6.95 -57.86 -26.97
N ASN A 221 -6.03 -57.09 -26.37
CA ASN A 221 -4.70 -57.59 -26.01
C ASN A 221 -3.97 -56.64 -25.04
N ASN A 222 -3.28 -57.26 -24.09
CA ASN A 222 -2.45 -56.68 -23.04
C ASN A 222 -1.31 -55.83 -23.60
N GLU A 223 -1.13 -54.63 -23.05
CA GLU A 223 0.19 -54.04 -22.79
C GLU A 223 0.07 -52.94 -21.73
N GLN A 224 0.97 -52.98 -20.75
CA GLN A 224 1.05 -52.00 -19.67
C GLN A 224 1.31 -50.60 -20.24
N ARG A 225 0.29 -49.74 -20.22
CA ARG A 225 0.50 -48.30 -20.07
C ARG A 225 -0.31 -47.84 -18.88
N VAL A 226 0.38 -47.71 -17.74
CA VAL A 226 -0.06 -46.79 -16.70
C VAL A 226 -0.02 -45.42 -17.36
N ASN A 227 -1.16 -44.96 -17.90
CA ASN A 227 -1.36 -43.57 -18.24
C ASN A 227 -1.39 -42.81 -16.92
N VAL A 228 -0.21 -42.49 -16.39
CA VAL A 228 -0.06 -41.38 -15.46
C VAL A 228 -0.35 -40.14 -16.32
N THR A 229 -1.61 -39.68 -16.29
CA THR A 229 -1.99 -38.40 -16.89
C THR A 229 -1.30 -37.31 -16.09
N VAL A 230 -0.08 -36.96 -16.49
CA VAL A 230 0.70 -35.87 -15.89
C VAL A 230 0.06 -34.53 -16.27
N SER A 231 -0.58 -33.91 -15.27
CA SER A 231 -0.94 -32.49 -15.11
C SER A 231 -1.20 -31.61 -16.35
N GLN A 232 -2.48 -31.42 -16.69
CA GLN A 232 -2.98 -30.36 -17.59
C GLN A 232 -3.48 -29.10 -16.84
N ASP A 233 -2.83 -28.75 -15.72
CA ASP A 233 -3.17 -27.59 -14.86
C ASP A 233 -2.11 -26.46 -14.95
N ILE A 234 -1.44 -26.31 -16.10
CA ILE A 234 -0.38 -25.31 -16.29
C ILE A 234 -1.00 -24.02 -16.82
N ILE A 235 -1.26 -23.08 -15.91
CA ILE A 235 -1.51 -21.68 -16.31
C ILE A 235 -0.19 -21.11 -16.83
N SER A 236 -0.20 -20.57 -18.04
CA SER A 236 0.98 -19.90 -18.58
C SER A 236 1.31 -18.66 -17.77
N GLY A 237 2.56 -18.52 -17.32
CA GLY A 237 3.01 -17.33 -16.58
C GLY A 237 2.80 -16.03 -17.38
N LYS A 238 2.96 -16.11 -18.71
CA LYS A 238 2.68 -15.00 -19.64
C LYS A 238 1.20 -14.62 -19.64
N GLU A 239 0.31 -15.59 -19.75
CA GLU A 239 -1.14 -15.36 -19.72
C GLU A 239 -1.57 -14.75 -18.38
N LEU A 240 -1.03 -15.26 -17.27
CA LEU A 240 -1.31 -14.70 -15.94
C LEU A 240 -0.86 -13.23 -15.86
N PHE A 241 0.33 -12.92 -16.36
CA PHE A 241 0.86 -11.55 -16.36
C PHE A 241 0.04 -10.60 -17.24
N GLU A 242 -0.31 -10.99 -18.46
CA GLU A 242 -1.14 -10.18 -19.36
C GLU A 242 -2.53 -9.90 -18.76
N ASN A 243 -3.15 -10.92 -18.15
CA ASN A 243 -4.42 -10.74 -17.44
C ASN A 243 -4.26 -9.83 -16.21
N ALA A 244 -3.20 -10.00 -15.41
CA ALA A 244 -2.94 -9.15 -14.25
C ALA A 244 -2.75 -7.69 -14.68
N LEU A 245 -2.00 -7.45 -15.75
CA LEU A 245 -1.77 -6.11 -16.32
C LEU A 245 -3.09 -5.46 -16.76
N LEU A 246 -4.00 -6.23 -17.36
CA LEU A 246 -5.34 -5.76 -17.72
C LEU A 246 -6.18 -5.37 -16.50
N TYR A 247 -6.16 -6.18 -15.42
CA TYR A 247 -6.85 -5.84 -14.18
C TYR A 247 -6.30 -4.55 -13.55
N ILE A 248 -4.98 -4.40 -13.52
CA ILE A 248 -4.30 -3.21 -13.01
C ILE A 248 -4.69 -1.98 -13.84
N LYS A 249 -4.73 -2.10 -15.17
CA LYS A 249 -5.17 -1.04 -16.08
C LYS A 249 -6.63 -0.64 -15.82
N ASN A 250 -7.52 -1.61 -15.70
CA ASN A 250 -8.94 -1.33 -15.50
C ASN A 250 -9.22 -0.71 -14.11
N HIS A 251 -8.51 -1.18 -13.08
CA HIS A 251 -8.61 -0.59 -11.74
C HIS A 251 -8.18 0.89 -11.76
N ARG A 252 -7.14 1.23 -12.53
CA ARG A 252 -6.74 2.62 -12.79
C ARG A 252 -7.83 3.42 -13.50
N GLU A 253 -8.45 2.89 -14.55
CA GLU A 253 -9.49 3.61 -15.31
C GLU A 253 -10.73 3.92 -14.47
N VAL A 254 -11.18 2.97 -13.63
CA VAL A 254 -12.28 3.19 -12.69
C VAL A 254 -12.00 4.36 -11.74
N LEU A 255 -10.76 4.47 -11.28
CA LEU A 255 -10.31 5.58 -10.44
C LEU A 255 -10.20 6.90 -11.23
N SER A 256 -9.71 6.85 -12.48
CA SER A 256 -9.56 8.02 -13.35
C SER A 256 -10.90 8.63 -13.79
N MET A 257 -11.95 7.84 -14.03
CA MET A 257 -13.26 8.35 -14.47
C MET A 257 -13.96 9.24 -13.43
N MET A 258 -13.51 9.23 -12.18
CA MET A 258 -14.01 10.11 -11.12
C MET A 258 -13.30 11.48 -11.08
N SER A 259 -12.29 11.73 -11.94
CA SER A 259 -11.34 12.84 -11.85
C SER A 259 -11.75 14.13 -12.60
N LYS A 260 -11.88 15.23 -11.84
CA LYS A 260 -11.84 16.68 -12.21
C LYS A 260 -11.84 17.48 -10.89
N GLY A 261 -10.69 17.82 -10.33
CA GLY A 261 -10.54 18.62 -9.11
C GLY A 261 -9.18 19.31 -9.12
N LYS A 262 -9.13 20.57 -8.68
CA LYS A 262 -7.87 21.32 -8.54
C LYS A 262 -7.36 21.16 -7.11
N CYS A 263 -6.05 20.95 -6.93
CA CYS A 263 -5.40 21.10 -5.61
C CYS A 263 -5.75 22.51 -5.09
N ALA A 264 -6.21 22.60 -3.86
CA ALA A 264 -6.42 23.90 -3.22
C ALA A 264 -5.05 24.56 -2.99
N ASP A 265 -4.90 25.80 -3.44
CA ASP A 265 -3.72 26.62 -3.15
C ASP A 265 -3.62 26.78 -1.63
N ASN A 266 -2.67 26.08 -1.00
CA ASN A 266 -2.47 26.16 0.43
C ASN A 266 -1.60 27.40 0.76
N GLU A 267 -2.10 28.26 1.65
CA GLU A 267 -1.35 29.32 2.35
C GLU A 267 -0.14 28.78 3.17
N SER A 268 0.15 27.47 3.12
CA SER A 268 1.26 26.81 3.81
C SER A 268 2.64 27.28 3.36
N SER A 269 2.75 27.92 2.19
CA SER A 269 3.98 28.54 1.71
C SER A 269 4.48 29.71 2.57
N LYS A 270 3.67 30.19 3.55
CA LYS A 270 4.01 31.29 4.47
C LYS A 270 4.39 30.84 5.89
N ILE A 271 4.41 29.54 6.17
CA ILE A 271 4.67 29.00 7.50
C ILE A 271 6.01 28.28 7.49
N HIS A 272 6.91 28.71 8.37
CA HIS A 272 8.23 28.10 8.48
C HIS A 272 8.14 26.96 9.49
N TYR A 273 8.50 25.76 9.05
CA TYR A 273 8.58 24.57 9.89
C TYR A 273 10.04 24.34 10.27
N THR A 274 10.31 24.14 11.56
CA THR A 274 11.63 23.66 11.98
C THR A 274 11.50 22.20 12.36
N ARG A 275 12.11 21.31 11.56
CA ARG A 275 12.27 19.90 11.94
C ARG A 275 13.49 19.80 12.84
N LYS A 276 13.28 19.51 14.13
CA LYS A 276 14.39 19.15 15.05
C LYS A 276 14.39 17.63 15.22
N SER A 277 15.45 16.99 14.72
CA SER A 277 15.75 15.59 15.01
C SER A 277 16.42 15.52 16.37
N VAL A 278 15.82 14.79 17.32
CA VAL A 278 16.49 14.45 18.58
C VAL A 278 16.98 13.02 18.48
N ASN A 279 18.29 12.85 18.30
CA ASN A 279 18.94 11.54 18.31
C ASN A 279 18.96 10.99 19.74
N GLY A 280 17.97 10.17 20.08
CA GLY A 280 17.95 9.38 21.31
C GLY A 280 17.80 7.89 21.00
N ALA A 281 18.90 7.13 21.09
CA ALA A 281 18.91 5.66 21.17
C ALA A 281 18.00 4.90 20.17
N GLY A 282 18.01 5.29 18.89
CA GLY A 282 17.29 4.56 17.84
C GLY A 282 15.77 4.79 17.79
N ARG A 283 15.24 5.75 18.55
CA ARG A 283 13.86 6.24 18.42
C ARG A 283 13.88 7.59 17.70
N ALA A 284 13.24 7.68 16.53
CA ALA A 284 13.17 8.94 15.80
C ALA A 284 12.06 9.80 16.43
N ILE A 285 12.37 10.55 17.48
CA ILE A 285 11.48 11.60 17.98
C ILE A 285 11.69 12.82 17.07
N GLN A 286 10.83 12.97 16.06
CA GLN A 286 10.76 14.19 15.26
C GLN A 286 9.84 15.19 15.95
N THR A 287 10.41 16.31 16.40
CA THR A 287 9.61 17.44 16.90
C THR A 287 9.49 18.50 15.81
N TRP A 288 8.28 19.02 15.64
CA TRP A 288 7.95 20.06 14.68
C TRP A 288 7.57 21.33 15.44
N SER A 289 8.00 22.50 14.98
CA SER A 289 7.48 23.79 15.44
C SER A 289 7.05 24.63 14.23
N TYR A 290 6.02 25.46 14.38
CA TYR A 290 5.53 26.31 13.29
C TYR A 290 5.28 27.75 13.75
N GLY A 291 5.55 28.73 12.86
CA GLY A 291 5.29 30.15 13.09
C GLY A 291 5.00 30.92 11.79
N ARG A 292 4.23 32.03 11.89
CA ARG A 292 4.04 32.99 10.78
C ARG A 292 5.12 34.06 10.86
N LYS A 293 5.86 34.32 9.77
CA LYS A 293 6.61 35.58 9.63
C LYS A 293 5.61 36.70 9.34
N HIS A 294 5.18 37.44 10.36
CA HIS A 294 4.61 38.77 10.12
C HIS A 294 5.74 39.80 9.99
N SER A 295 5.63 40.63 8.96
CA SER A 295 6.50 41.77 8.67
C SER A 295 6.73 42.65 9.90
N ARG A 296 8.01 42.92 10.19
CA ARG A 296 8.56 44.08 10.92
C ARG A 296 8.20 44.36 12.38
N ASP A 297 7.52 43.46 13.11
CA ASP A 297 7.41 43.59 14.57
C ASP A 297 7.98 42.37 15.28
N HIS A 298 9.04 42.60 16.08
CA HIS A 298 9.69 41.63 16.95
C HIS A 298 8.78 41.23 18.13
N ARG A 299 7.73 40.47 17.87
CA ARG A 299 7.06 39.64 18.88
C ARG A 299 6.89 38.24 18.30
N ASP A 300 7.88 37.40 18.56
CA ASP A 300 7.86 35.98 18.25
C ASP A 300 6.67 35.32 18.97
N SER A 301 5.58 35.09 18.25
CA SER A 301 4.55 34.14 18.69
C SER A 301 5.04 32.73 18.37
N GLU A 302 5.95 32.21 19.20
CA GLU A 302 6.36 30.81 19.15
C GLU A 302 5.17 29.93 19.56
N LEU A 303 4.42 29.41 18.58
CA LEU A 303 3.55 28.25 18.78
C LEU A 303 4.42 27.00 18.72
N THR A 304 5.10 26.68 19.82
CA THR A 304 5.85 25.43 19.97
C THR A 304 4.89 24.27 20.23
N ASN A 305 4.31 23.71 19.17
CA ASN A 305 3.54 22.48 19.27
C ASN A 305 4.43 21.26 19.03
N VAL A 306 4.93 20.67 20.12
CA VAL A 306 5.78 19.46 20.08
C VAL A 306 4.95 18.26 19.58
N ILE A 307 5.07 17.95 18.29
CA ILE A 307 4.65 16.65 17.76
C ILE A 307 5.67 15.62 18.25
N THR A 308 5.24 14.57 18.96
CA THR A 308 6.11 13.47 19.39
C THR A 308 5.76 12.24 18.57
N GLN A 309 6.69 11.76 17.73
CA GLN A 309 6.59 10.44 17.12
C GLN A 309 6.97 9.38 18.16
N LYS A 310 6.02 8.51 18.51
CA LYS A 310 6.29 7.29 19.29
C LYS A 310 6.30 6.10 18.33
N ASP A 311 7.48 5.50 18.16
CA ASP A 311 7.63 4.23 17.45
C ASP A 311 7.24 3.10 18.41
N TYR A 312 6.19 2.34 18.08
CA TYR A 312 5.92 1.06 18.72
C TYR A 312 6.49 -0.03 17.82
N ILE A 313 7.52 -0.73 18.34
CA ILE A 313 8.16 -1.90 17.71
C ILE A 313 7.56 -3.16 18.34
#